data_AF-A0A7C6F942-F1
#
_entry.id   AF-A0A7C6F942-F1
#
_cell.length_a   1.000
_cell.length_b   1.000
_cell.length_c   1.000
_cell.angle_alpha   90.00
_cell.angle_beta   90.00
_cell.angle_gamma   90.00
#
_symmetry.space_group_name_H-M   'P 1'
#
loop_
_entity.id
_entity.type
_entity.pdbx_description
1 polymer ?
#
loop_
_entity_poly.entity_id
_entity_poly.type
_entity_poly.pdbx_seq_one_letter_code
_entity_poly.pdbx_strand_id
1 'polypeptide(L)'
;MFITYNVSSWPTKHAQLKIWIIEMAELCQPDRIYWCDGSEEEKKMLEQEAFKTGELIELDQERWPGCVYHRTNPNDVARTEHLTYICTSTKKMAGPTNNWMPPDEAYKKASQIFYGSMRGRTMYVVPFSMGPIGSPFSKIGVQLTDSIYVVLNMRIMTRMGSAVLKKLGTNGKFTKCLHSKADLDEKKRLILHFPEDNTIWSVGSGYGGNVLLGKKCLALRIASYLARHEGWLAEHMLIMGVEDPSGRITYIAGAFPSACGKTNLAMLIPPESMKHKGYRIWTVGDDIAWMRVDTDGRLWAINPETGFFGVAPGTNYKTNRNAMETIKKNTIFTNVLLTKDKSIWWEGMDGEPPQEGINWEGKPWRPGMVDKKGNIVLGAHPNSRFTTPISQCPTISNRIEHHHGVLIDAIIFGGRRPHTVPLVYESFDWKHGVFLGATMASERTAAQYGKQGEIRRDPMAMLPFCGYNMGMYFQHWLDMGKRMEKPPKIFHVNWFRTDKDGNYLWPGFGENLRVLEWIIGRCLKTAGARITPIGYVPRPEDLDLTGLSLSREAIEELLYVDKEAWLEEAKEIEKFFKTFGSDLPVELKNELKGLQERLMKE
;
A
#
# COMPACT_ATOMS: atom_id res chain seq x y z
N MET A 1 -20.06 -35.18 -15.22
CA MET A 1 -21.29 -34.39 -15.48
C MET A 1 -20.80 -33.04 -16.00
N PHE A 2 -21.02 -32.71 -17.27
CA PHE A 2 -20.63 -31.41 -17.80
C PHE A 2 -21.62 -30.37 -17.28
N ILE A 3 -21.15 -29.39 -16.51
CA ILE A 3 -22.00 -28.26 -16.09
C ILE A 3 -22.18 -27.36 -17.30
N THR A 4 -23.40 -27.34 -17.85
CA THR A 4 -23.76 -26.42 -18.94
C THR A 4 -24.19 -25.07 -18.35
N TYR A 5 -23.39 -24.03 -18.57
CA TYR A 5 -23.75 -22.67 -18.15
C TYR A 5 -24.67 -22.01 -19.18
N ASN A 6 -25.74 -21.34 -18.73
CA ASN A 6 -26.56 -20.51 -19.61
C ASN A 6 -25.85 -19.18 -19.92
N VAL A 7 -24.85 -19.23 -20.82
CA VAL A 7 -24.01 -18.07 -21.19
C VAL A 7 -24.81 -16.91 -21.79
N SER A 8 -26.01 -17.19 -22.31
CA SER A 8 -26.91 -16.16 -22.87
C SER A 8 -27.52 -15.26 -21.81
N SER A 9 -27.66 -15.73 -20.56
CA SER A 9 -28.22 -14.96 -19.46
C SER A 9 -27.18 -14.14 -18.69
N TRP A 10 -25.89 -14.25 -19.03
CA TRP A 10 -24.83 -13.49 -18.36
C TRP A 10 -24.92 -11.99 -18.65
N PRO A 11 -24.69 -11.11 -17.66
CA PRO A 11 -24.90 -9.65 -17.76
C PRO A 11 -23.80 -8.93 -18.58
N THR A 12 -23.17 -9.63 -19.52
CA THR A 12 -22.12 -9.07 -20.39
C THR A 12 -22.28 -9.54 -21.82
N LYS A 13 -21.86 -8.70 -22.77
CA LYS A 13 -21.71 -9.03 -24.19
C LYS A 13 -20.25 -9.24 -24.61
N HIS A 14 -19.32 -9.20 -23.65
CA HIS A 14 -17.88 -9.29 -23.91
C HIS A 14 -17.43 -10.72 -24.17
N ALA A 15 -17.18 -11.07 -25.45
CA ALA A 15 -16.92 -12.46 -25.84
C ALA A 15 -15.70 -13.07 -25.13
N GLN A 16 -14.56 -12.36 -25.09
CA GLN A 16 -13.33 -12.88 -24.46
C GLN A 16 -13.46 -13.07 -22.95
N LEU A 17 -14.25 -12.24 -22.26
CA LEU A 17 -14.54 -12.40 -20.84
C LEU A 17 -15.34 -13.67 -20.60
N LYS A 18 -16.34 -13.93 -21.46
CA LYS A 18 -17.15 -15.16 -21.36
C LYS A 18 -16.30 -16.41 -21.55
N ILE A 19 -15.47 -16.41 -22.59
CA ILE A 19 -14.55 -17.53 -22.89
C ILE A 19 -13.62 -17.78 -21.71
N TRP A 20 -12.95 -16.73 -21.21
CA TRP A 20 -12.05 -16.87 -20.09
C TRP A 20 -12.75 -17.40 -18.82
N ILE A 21 -13.96 -16.94 -18.51
CA ILE A 21 -14.72 -17.46 -17.35
C ILE A 21 -15.04 -18.95 -17.53
N ILE A 22 -15.43 -19.39 -18.73
CA ILE A 22 -15.69 -20.80 -19.02
C ILE A 22 -14.43 -21.63 -18.83
N GLU A 23 -13.30 -21.21 -19.39
CA GLU A 23 -12.00 -21.89 -19.23
C GLU A 23 -11.62 -22.04 -17.75
N MET A 24 -11.78 -20.97 -16.96
CA MET A 24 -11.46 -21.02 -15.53
C MET A 24 -12.46 -21.86 -14.75
N ALA A 25 -13.74 -21.88 -15.15
CA ALA A 25 -14.75 -22.74 -14.53
C ALA A 25 -14.52 -24.22 -14.86
N GLU A 26 -14.04 -24.56 -16.06
CA GLU A 26 -13.64 -25.93 -16.41
C GLU A 26 -12.44 -26.40 -15.59
N LEU A 27 -11.46 -25.52 -15.37
CA LEU A 27 -10.31 -25.77 -14.50
C LEU A 27 -10.74 -25.95 -13.04
N CYS A 28 -11.47 -24.99 -12.48
CA CYS A 28 -11.77 -24.94 -11.05
C CYS A 28 -12.97 -25.80 -10.61
N GLN A 29 -13.88 -26.13 -11.53
CA GLN A 29 -15.10 -26.93 -11.32
C GLN A 29 -16.01 -26.42 -10.18
N PRO A 30 -16.47 -25.16 -10.22
CA PRO A 30 -17.43 -24.65 -9.24
C PRO A 30 -18.82 -25.26 -9.44
N ASP A 31 -19.63 -25.28 -8.38
CA ASP A 31 -21.02 -25.77 -8.46
C ASP A 31 -21.94 -24.74 -9.16
N ARG A 32 -21.62 -23.45 -9.01
CA ARG A 32 -22.35 -22.34 -9.63
C ARG A 32 -21.42 -21.16 -9.91
N ILE A 33 -21.77 -20.39 -10.93
CA ILE A 33 -21.14 -19.10 -11.23
C ILE A 33 -22.12 -17.99 -10.84
N TYR A 34 -21.64 -17.02 -10.06
CA TYR A 34 -22.42 -15.87 -9.60
C TYR A 34 -21.75 -14.58 -10.07
N TRP A 35 -22.51 -13.67 -10.70
CA TRP A 35 -22.02 -12.38 -11.18
C TRP A 35 -22.27 -11.30 -10.15
N CYS A 36 -21.20 -10.72 -9.61
CA CYS A 36 -21.33 -9.64 -8.62
C CYS A 36 -21.75 -8.33 -9.30
N ASP A 37 -22.84 -7.73 -8.80
CA ASP A 37 -23.38 -6.46 -9.28
C ASP A 37 -22.96 -5.25 -8.44
N GLY A 38 -22.44 -5.47 -7.23
CA GLY A 38 -21.95 -4.44 -6.30
C GLY A 38 -23.03 -3.74 -5.48
N SER A 39 -24.30 -4.14 -5.61
CA SER A 39 -25.44 -3.54 -4.92
C SER A 39 -25.40 -3.73 -3.40
N GLU A 40 -26.25 -2.99 -2.67
CA GLU A 40 -26.40 -3.18 -1.22
C GLU A 40 -27.22 -4.44 -0.92
N GLU A 41 -28.16 -4.80 -1.80
CA GLU A 41 -28.94 -6.04 -1.73
C GLU A 41 -28.03 -7.27 -1.85
N GLU A 42 -27.11 -7.26 -2.82
CA GLU A 42 -26.09 -8.29 -2.98
C GLU A 42 -25.21 -8.40 -1.72
N LYS A 43 -24.73 -7.27 -1.21
CA LYS A 43 -23.90 -7.24 0.02
C LYS A 43 -24.64 -7.95 1.15
N LYS A 44 -25.89 -7.56 1.44
CA LYS A 44 -26.69 -8.15 2.52
C LYS A 44 -26.91 -9.64 2.32
N MET A 45 -27.21 -10.08 1.09
CA MET A 45 -27.40 -11.49 0.77
C MET A 45 -26.12 -12.30 1.04
N LEU A 46 -24.96 -11.80 0.60
CA LEU A 46 -23.67 -12.44 0.81
C LEU A 46 -23.26 -12.46 2.29
N GLU A 47 -23.50 -11.38 3.04
CA GLU A 47 -23.27 -11.33 4.49
C GLU A 47 -24.11 -12.38 5.22
N GLN A 48 -25.41 -12.49 4.91
CA GLN A 48 -26.28 -13.50 5.51
C GLN A 48 -25.84 -14.94 5.20
N GLU A 49 -25.36 -15.20 3.99
CA GLU A 49 -24.77 -16.49 3.63
C GLU A 49 -23.47 -16.76 4.40
N ALA A 50 -22.60 -15.75 4.53
CA ALA A 50 -21.35 -15.87 5.27
C ALA A 50 -21.57 -16.07 6.78
N PHE A 51 -22.63 -15.49 7.36
CA PHE A 51 -23.02 -15.73 8.74
C PHE A 51 -23.52 -17.16 8.95
N LYS A 52 -24.34 -17.69 8.04
CA LYS A 52 -24.85 -19.07 8.10
C LYS A 52 -23.74 -20.12 8.00
N THR A 53 -22.76 -19.86 7.14
CA THR A 53 -21.60 -20.76 6.94
C THR A 53 -20.50 -20.58 7.99
N GLY A 54 -20.56 -19.51 8.79
CA GLY A 54 -19.54 -19.16 9.77
C GLY A 54 -18.26 -18.59 9.16
N GLU A 55 -18.24 -18.25 7.86
CA GLU A 55 -17.12 -17.51 7.25
C GLU A 55 -17.01 -16.11 7.88
N LEU A 56 -18.14 -15.47 8.20
CA LEU A 56 -18.19 -14.19 8.90
C LEU A 56 -19.02 -14.27 10.19
N ILE A 57 -18.72 -13.38 11.13
CA ILE A 57 -19.48 -13.16 12.35
C ILE A 57 -20.03 -11.74 12.33
N GLU A 58 -21.34 -11.60 12.50
CA GLU A 58 -21.97 -10.30 12.70
C GLU A 58 -21.57 -9.72 14.07
N LEU A 59 -21.03 -8.50 14.08
CA LEU A 59 -20.70 -7.78 15.31
C LEU A 59 -21.96 -7.19 15.96
N ASP A 60 -21.82 -6.67 17.18
CA ASP A 60 -22.89 -5.92 17.84
C ASP A 60 -23.27 -4.69 17.01
N GLN A 61 -24.51 -4.66 16.49
CA GLN A 61 -24.93 -3.64 15.53
C GLN A 61 -25.25 -2.28 16.17
N GLU A 62 -25.43 -2.21 17.49
CA GLU A 62 -25.57 -0.93 18.19
C GLU A 62 -24.21 -0.24 18.32
N ARG A 63 -23.16 -0.98 18.64
CA ARG A 63 -21.79 -0.46 18.77
C ARG A 63 -21.04 -0.36 17.45
N TRP A 64 -21.25 -1.31 16.54
CA TRP A 64 -20.53 -1.44 15.28
C TRP A 64 -21.49 -1.62 14.07
N PRO A 65 -22.29 -0.59 13.73
CA PRO A 65 -23.31 -0.70 12.69
C PRO A 65 -22.74 -1.13 11.33
N GLY A 66 -23.28 -2.21 10.76
CA GLY A 66 -22.86 -2.77 9.48
C GLY A 66 -21.45 -3.38 9.50
N CYS A 67 -20.80 -3.51 10.66
CA CYS A 67 -19.49 -4.15 10.76
C CYS A 67 -19.62 -5.66 10.94
N VAL A 68 -18.63 -6.37 10.42
CA VAL A 68 -18.52 -7.82 10.48
C VAL A 68 -17.10 -8.23 10.83
N TYR A 69 -16.96 -9.44 11.36
CA TYR A 69 -15.69 -10.03 11.76
C TYR A 69 -15.35 -11.26 10.93
N HIS A 70 -14.09 -11.37 10.55
CA HIS A 70 -13.51 -12.52 9.87
C HIS A 70 -12.31 -13.04 10.66
N ARG A 71 -12.16 -14.37 10.74
CA ARG A 71 -10.95 -15.02 11.29
C ARG A 71 -10.35 -15.91 10.24
N THR A 72 -9.05 -15.75 9.99
CA THR A 72 -8.36 -16.53 8.97
C THR A 72 -7.78 -17.80 9.55
N ASN A 73 -7.35 -18.71 8.67
CA ASN A 73 -6.56 -19.85 9.10
C ASN A 73 -5.23 -19.37 9.73
N PRO A 74 -4.77 -19.91 10.87
CA PRO A 74 -3.52 -19.49 11.50
C PRO A 74 -2.27 -19.55 10.61
N ASN A 75 -2.26 -20.42 9.60
CA ASN A 75 -1.17 -20.53 8.62
C ASN A 75 -1.26 -19.50 7.48
N ASP A 76 -2.25 -18.60 7.52
CA ASP A 76 -2.51 -17.60 6.48
C ASP A 76 -2.95 -16.26 7.09
N VAL A 77 -1.97 -15.52 7.60
CA VAL A 77 -2.17 -14.29 8.38
C VAL A 77 -1.35 -13.09 7.84
N ALA A 78 -0.59 -13.30 6.78
CA ALA A 78 0.29 -12.31 6.18
C ALA A 78 0.58 -12.61 4.70
N ARG A 79 1.21 -11.63 4.03
CA ARG A 79 1.73 -11.84 2.67
C ARG A 79 2.90 -12.82 2.70
N THR A 80 2.92 -13.77 1.78
CA THR A 80 4.00 -14.76 1.63
C THR A 80 4.95 -14.33 0.52
N GLU A 81 5.88 -13.40 0.82
CA GLU A 81 6.81 -12.84 -0.18
C GLU A 81 7.62 -13.93 -0.90
N HIS A 82 8.07 -14.96 -0.19
CA HIS A 82 8.82 -16.10 -0.75
C HIS A 82 7.99 -17.01 -1.68
N LEU A 83 6.65 -16.90 -1.66
CA LEU A 83 5.72 -17.61 -2.55
C LEU A 83 5.07 -16.68 -3.58
N THR A 84 5.57 -15.45 -3.68
CA THR A 84 5.10 -14.44 -4.63
C THR A 84 6.08 -14.34 -5.78
N TYR A 85 5.61 -14.54 -7.01
CA TYR A 85 6.46 -14.62 -8.20
C TYR A 85 6.04 -13.62 -9.28
N ILE A 86 7.04 -13.14 -10.02
CA ILE A 86 6.91 -12.42 -11.28
C ILE A 86 7.32 -13.37 -12.40
N CYS A 87 6.37 -13.76 -13.23
CA CYS A 87 6.51 -14.73 -14.31
C CYS A 87 6.61 -14.00 -15.64
N THR A 88 7.81 -13.52 -15.97
CA THR A 88 8.15 -12.92 -17.27
C THR A 88 8.84 -13.94 -18.16
N SER A 89 8.81 -13.72 -19.48
CA SER A 89 9.52 -14.50 -20.51
C SER A 89 10.98 -14.85 -20.17
N THR A 90 11.71 -13.96 -19.49
CA THR A 90 13.06 -14.22 -19.00
C THR A 90 13.25 -13.84 -17.54
N LYS A 91 14.17 -14.51 -16.84
CA LYS A 91 14.56 -14.17 -15.46
C LYS A 91 15.11 -12.73 -15.35
N LYS A 92 15.81 -12.27 -16.37
CA LYS A 92 16.34 -10.90 -16.44
C LYS A 92 15.23 -9.85 -16.38
N MET A 93 14.09 -10.09 -17.04
CA MET A 93 12.96 -9.16 -17.05
C MET A 93 12.25 -9.04 -15.70
N ALA A 94 12.28 -10.07 -14.85
CA ALA A 94 11.86 -9.97 -13.46
C ALA A 94 12.92 -9.27 -12.58
N GLY A 95 14.20 -9.51 -12.86
CA GLY A 95 15.33 -8.87 -12.20
C GLY A 95 15.68 -9.45 -10.83
N PRO A 96 16.74 -8.92 -10.18
CA PRO A 96 17.34 -9.54 -8.99
C PRO A 96 16.51 -9.38 -7.71
N THR A 97 15.50 -8.52 -7.70
CA THR A 97 14.65 -8.24 -6.53
C THR A 97 13.38 -9.09 -6.47
N ASN A 98 13.08 -9.84 -7.53
CA ASN A 98 11.86 -10.62 -7.66
C ASN A 98 12.15 -12.13 -7.65
N ASN A 99 11.25 -12.90 -7.05
CA ASN A 99 11.23 -14.34 -7.31
C ASN A 99 10.68 -14.56 -8.72
N TRP A 100 11.43 -15.32 -9.52
CA TRP A 100 11.05 -15.62 -10.90
C TRP A 100 10.77 -17.10 -11.06
N MET A 101 9.73 -17.41 -11.82
CA MET A 101 9.40 -18.76 -12.28
C MET A 101 9.04 -18.65 -13.77
N PRO A 102 9.52 -19.57 -14.64
CA PRO A 102 9.12 -19.59 -16.03
C PRO A 102 7.59 -19.62 -16.16
N PRO A 103 6.96 -18.83 -17.06
CA PRO A 103 5.51 -18.77 -17.18
C PRO A 103 4.83 -20.13 -17.37
N ASP A 104 5.35 -20.98 -18.26
CA ASP A 104 4.79 -22.31 -18.53
C ASP A 104 4.83 -23.22 -17.30
N GLU A 105 5.92 -23.18 -16.54
CA GLU A 105 6.05 -23.92 -15.28
C GLU A 105 5.05 -23.41 -14.24
N ALA A 106 4.92 -22.08 -14.12
CA ALA A 106 4.04 -21.43 -13.18
C ALA A 106 2.56 -21.76 -13.46
N TYR A 107 2.12 -21.64 -14.71
CA TYR A 107 0.77 -22.04 -15.13
C TYR A 107 0.53 -23.53 -14.89
N LYS A 108 1.48 -24.40 -15.25
CA LYS A 108 1.35 -25.85 -15.02
C LYS A 108 1.19 -26.18 -13.54
N LYS A 109 2.07 -25.65 -12.69
CA LYS A 109 2.07 -25.91 -11.24
C LYS A 109 0.80 -25.40 -10.58
N ALA A 110 0.39 -24.16 -10.89
CA ALA A 110 -0.82 -23.59 -10.33
C ALA A 110 -2.08 -24.30 -10.85
N SER A 111 -2.15 -24.67 -12.13
CA SER A 111 -3.30 -25.39 -12.70
C SER A 111 -3.55 -26.72 -11.98
N GLN A 112 -2.51 -27.43 -11.55
CA GLN A 112 -2.65 -28.66 -10.76
C GLN A 112 -3.34 -28.41 -9.41
N ILE A 113 -3.10 -27.26 -8.79
CA ILE A 113 -3.70 -26.90 -7.51
C ILE A 113 -5.13 -26.35 -7.73
N PHE A 114 -5.34 -25.59 -8.80
CA PHE A 114 -6.66 -25.07 -9.15
C PHE A 114 -7.64 -26.14 -9.62
N TYR A 115 -7.14 -27.26 -10.17
CA TYR A 115 -7.97 -28.31 -10.73
C TYR A 115 -8.99 -28.84 -9.72
N GLY A 116 -10.27 -28.57 -9.96
CA GLY A 116 -11.37 -28.97 -9.07
C GLY A 116 -11.38 -28.26 -7.70
N SER A 117 -10.58 -27.21 -7.51
CA SER A 117 -10.44 -26.51 -6.21
C SER A 117 -11.71 -25.82 -5.72
N MET A 118 -12.68 -25.57 -6.61
CA MET A 118 -13.95 -24.91 -6.28
C MET A 118 -15.15 -25.87 -6.22
N ARG A 119 -14.95 -27.18 -6.25
CA ARG A 119 -16.05 -28.16 -6.05
C ARG A 119 -16.75 -27.89 -4.72
N GLY A 120 -18.08 -27.88 -4.72
CA GLY A 120 -18.86 -27.54 -3.52
C GLY A 120 -18.93 -26.04 -3.24
N ARG A 121 -18.37 -25.18 -4.11
CA ARG A 121 -18.27 -23.72 -3.91
C ARG A 121 -18.82 -22.94 -5.10
N THR A 122 -19.15 -21.69 -4.83
CA THR A 122 -19.53 -20.71 -5.85
C THR A 122 -18.30 -20.05 -6.42
N MET A 123 -18.19 -19.94 -7.74
CA MET A 123 -17.26 -19.00 -8.37
C MET A 123 -17.96 -17.64 -8.52
N TYR A 124 -17.51 -16.66 -7.76
CA TYR A 124 -17.93 -15.27 -7.88
C TYR A 124 -17.12 -14.57 -8.96
N VAL A 125 -17.80 -13.96 -9.93
CA VAL A 125 -17.23 -13.07 -10.93
C VAL A 125 -17.33 -11.65 -10.39
N VAL A 126 -16.19 -11.02 -10.12
CA VAL A 126 -16.08 -9.70 -9.48
C VAL A 126 -15.43 -8.72 -10.47
N PRO A 127 -16.22 -8.00 -11.29
CA PRO A 127 -15.72 -6.94 -12.15
C PRO A 127 -15.39 -5.71 -11.30
N PHE A 128 -14.22 -5.11 -11.48
CA PHE A 128 -13.83 -3.93 -10.71
C PHE A 128 -12.97 -2.94 -11.50
N SER A 129 -13.03 -1.67 -11.12
CA SER A 129 -12.22 -0.58 -11.63
C SER A 129 -11.26 -0.11 -10.55
N MET A 130 -9.97 -0.10 -10.88
CA MET A 130 -8.93 0.60 -10.14
C MET A 130 -8.89 2.05 -10.66
N GLY A 131 -9.28 2.99 -9.80
CA GLY A 131 -9.50 4.40 -10.16
C GLY A 131 -10.92 4.69 -10.64
N PRO A 132 -11.29 5.99 -10.78
CA PRO A 132 -12.64 6.41 -11.18
C PRO A 132 -13.08 5.76 -12.49
N ILE A 133 -14.30 5.22 -12.54
CA ILE A 133 -14.78 4.44 -13.68
C ILE A 133 -14.73 5.29 -14.95
N GLY A 134 -13.97 4.83 -15.94
CA GLY A 134 -13.86 5.49 -17.24
C GLY A 134 -12.87 6.64 -17.31
N SER A 135 -12.18 6.95 -16.21
CA SER A 135 -11.01 7.83 -16.23
C SER A 135 -9.92 7.25 -17.15
N PRO A 136 -9.17 8.09 -17.90
CA PRO A 136 -7.99 7.64 -18.63
C PRO A 136 -6.88 7.08 -17.73
N PHE A 137 -6.94 7.34 -16.41
CA PHE A 137 -6.00 6.86 -15.43
C PHE A 137 -6.43 5.51 -14.85
N SER A 138 -7.66 5.08 -15.09
CA SER A 138 -8.21 3.84 -14.53
C SER A 138 -7.80 2.58 -15.30
N LYS A 139 -7.89 1.43 -14.63
CA LYS A 139 -7.78 0.10 -15.25
C LYS A 139 -8.90 -0.79 -14.72
N ILE A 140 -9.42 -1.65 -15.59
CA ILE A 140 -10.44 -2.63 -15.24
C ILE A 140 -9.76 -3.98 -14.98
N GLY A 141 -10.18 -4.65 -13.92
CA GLY A 141 -9.89 -6.05 -13.65
C GLY A 141 -11.18 -6.85 -13.50
N VAL A 142 -11.09 -8.16 -13.70
CA VAL A 142 -12.15 -9.10 -13.31
C VAL A 142 -11.52 -10.18 -12.45
N GLN A 143 -12.00 -10.31 -11.22
CA GLN A 143 -11.55 -11.33 -10.28
C GLN A 143 -12.55 -12.48 -10.19
N LEU A 144 -12.07 -13.70 -10.41
CA LEU A 144 -12.80 -14.94 -10.11
C LEU A 144 -12.34 -15.43 -8.75
N THR A 145 -13.27 -15.71 -7.85
CA THR A 145 -12.97 -16.13 -6.47
C THR A 145 -14.03 -17.07 -5.91
N ASP A 146 -13.66 -17.93 -4.97
CA ASP A 146 -14.55 -18.85 -4.25
C ASP A 146 -14.80 -18.45 -2.79
N SER A 147 -14.52 -17.18 -2.43
CA SER A 147 -14.66 -16.65 -1.08
C SER A 147 -15.55 -15.41 -1.03
N ILE A 148 -16.58 -15.44 -0.17
CA ILE A 148 -17.46 -14.29 0.08
C ILE A 148 -16.68 -13.16 0.76
N TYR A 149 -15.78 -13.50 1.71
CA TYR A 149 -14.89 -12.54 2.35
C TYR A 149 -14.11 -11.71 1.32
N VAL A 150 -13.59 -12.34 0.26
CA VAL A 150 -12.89 -11.64 -0.84
C VAL A 150 -13.83 -10.70 -1.59
N VAL A 151 -15.03 -11.16 -1.94
CA VAL A 151 -16.03 -10.34 -2.65
C VAL A 151 -16.37 -9.07 -1.86
N LEU A 152 -16.67 -9.22 -0.56
CA LEU A 152 -17.07 -8.10 0.30
C LEU A 152 -15.91 -7.11 0.53
N ASN A 153 -14.68 -7.60 0.68
CA ASN A 153 -13.51 -6.72 0.74
C ASN A 153 -13.27 -6.00 -0.60
N MET A 154 -13.38 -6.69 -1.73
CA MET A 154 -13.21 -6.06 -3.06
C MET A 154 -14.28 -5.00 -3.32
N ARG A 155 -15.52 -5.19 -2.82
CA ARG A 155 -16.57 -4.16 -2.86
C ARG A 155 -16.19 -2.88 -2.11
N ILE A 156 -15.45 -2.99 -1.00
CA ILE A 156 -14.95 -1.83 -0.24
C ILE A 156 -13.72 -1.22 -0.93
N MET A 157 -12.76 -2.06 -1.32
CA MET A 157 -11.44 -1.64 -1.79
C MET A 157 -11.42 -1.13 -3.22
N THR A 158 -12.43 -1.45 -4.02
CA THR A 158 -12.50 -1.08 -5.44
C THR A 158 -13.89 -0.60 -5.84
N ARG A 159 -13.98 0.09 -6.98
CA ARG A 159 -15.26 0.37 -7.63
C ARG A 159 -15.72 -0.92 -8.32
N MET A 160 -16.66 -1.64 -7.73
CA MET A 160 -17.01 -3.01 -8.12
C MET A 160 -18.43 -3.09 -8.72
N GLY A 161 -18.65 -4.01 -9.66
CA GLY A 161 -19.99 -4.42 -10.09
C GLY A 161 -20.43 -3.95 -11.49
N SER A 162 -21.74 -3.78 -11.68
CA SER A 162 -22.36 -3.62 -13.00
C SER A 162 -21.90 -2.38 -13.78
N ALA A 163 -21.60 -1.28 -13.09
CA ALA A 163 -21.09 -0.06 -13.73
C ALA A 163 -19.76 -0.31 -14.46
N VAL A 164 -18.91 -1.18 -13.89
CA VAL A 164 -17.63 -1.57 -14.50
C VAL A 164 -17.86 -2.45 -15.70
N LEU A 165 -18.77 -3.44 -15.63
CA LEU A 165 -19.12 -4.26 -16.79
C LEU A 165 -19.67 -3.43 -17.94
N LYS A 166 -20.51 -2.44 -17.65
CA LYS A 166 -21.01 -1.50 -18.65
C LYS A 166 -19.87 -0.72 -19.30
N LYS A 167 -18.89 -0.25 -18.51
CA LYS A 167 -17.72 0.46 -19.03
C LYS A 167 -16.78 -0.46 -19.83
N LEU A 168 -16.64 -1.71 -19.42
CA LEU A 168 -15.84 -2.72 -20.14
C LEU A 168 -16.41 -3.00 -21.53
N GLY A 169 -17.74 -2.96 -21.68
CA GLY A 169 -18.42 -3.07 -22.97
C GLY A 169 -18.18 -4.43 -23.62
N THR A 170 -18.00 -4.46 -24.95
CA THR A 170 -17.81 -5.70 -25.71
C THR A 170 -16.35 -6.08 -25.97
N ASN A 171 -15.45 -5.08 -25.96
CA ASN A 171 -14.06 -5.20 -26.44
C ASN A 171 -13.03 -4.55 -25.49
N GLY A 172 -13.44 -4.10 -24.29
CA GLY A 172 -12.55 -3.44 -23.36
C GLY A 172 -11.46 -4.36 -22.82
N LYS A 173 -10.26 -3.84 -22.60
CA LYS A 173 -9.18 -4.61 -21.96
C LYS A 173 -9.43 -4.72 -20.47
N PHE A 174 -9.16 -5.88 -19.89
CA PHE A 174 -9.22 -6.12 -18.46
C PHE A 174 -8.05 -7.00 -18.01
N THR A 175 -7.61 -6.81 -16.76
CA THR A 175 -6.68 -7.73 -16.09
C THR A 175 -7.44 -8.98 -15.63
N LYS A 176 -6.91 -10.16 -15.96
CA LYS A 176 -7.48 -11.46 -15.59
C LYS A 176 -6.97 -11.85 -14.21
N CYS A 177 -7.85 -11.90 -13.21
CA CYS A 177 -7.49 -12.24 -11.84
C CYS A 177 -8.18 -13.55 -11.43
N LEU A 178 -7.44 -14.64 -11.21
CA LEU A 178 -7.97 -15.91 -10.72
C LEU A 178 -7.54 -16.11 -9.27
N HIS A 179 -8.50 -16.42 -8.39
CA HIS A 179 -8.28 -16.71 -6.99
C HIS A 179 -9.05 -17.97 -6.55
N SER A 180 -8.43 -18.81 -5.71
CA SER A 180 -9.11 -19.91 -5.02
C SER A 180 -8.48 -20.17 -3.65
N LYS A 181 -9.31 -20.37 -2.62
CA LYS A 181 -8.84 -20.81 -1.30
C LYS A 181 -8.18 -22.19 -1.36
N ALA A 182 -8.62 -23.04 -2.29
CA ALA A 182 -8.23 -24.45 -2.38
C ALA A 182 -8.30 -25.14 -0.99
N ASP A 183 -7.25 -25.85 -0.59
CA ASP A 183 -7.11 -26.50 0.72
C ASP A 183 -6.41 -25.63 1.78
N LEU A 184 -6.00 -24.40 1.43
CA LEU A 184 -5.18 -23.51 2.26
C LEU A 184 -3.84 -24.12 2.72
N ASP A 185 -3.34 -25.16 2.04
CA ASP A 185 -2.04 -25.75 2.32
C ASP A 185 -0.92 -24.76 1.95
N GLU A 186 -0.19 -24.29 2.96
CA GLU A 186 0.92 -23.36 2.81
C GLU A 186 2.00 -23.85 1.83
N LYS A 187 2.18 -25.18 1.70
CA LYS A 187 3.18 -25.79 0.82
C LYS A 187 2.78 -25.72 -0.65
N LYS A 188 1.49 -25.53 -0.93
CA LYS A 188 0.94 -25.39 -2.29
C LYS A 188 0.62 -23.95 -2.64
N ARG A 189 0.72 -23.02 -1.69
CA ARG A 189 0.35 -21.62 -1.90
C ARG A 189 1.23 -20.97 -2.99
N LEU A 190 0.59 -20.28 -3.94
CA LEU A 190 1.26 -19.55 -5.00
C LEU A 190 0.55 -18.23 -5.27
N ILE A 191 1.32 -17.14 -5.38
CA ILE A 191 0.84 -15.84 -5.82
C ILE A 191 1.65 -15.44 -7.06
N LEU A 192 1.08 -15.63 -8.23
CA LEU A 192 1.74 -15.52 -9.52
C LEU A 192 1.24 -14.29 -10.27
N HIS A 193 2.17 -13.55 -10.86
CA HIS A 193 1.88 -12.41 -11.72
C HIS A 193 2.51 -12.67 -13.07
N PHE A 194 1.73 -12.53 -14.14
CA PHE A 194 2.14 -12.69 -15.53
C PHE A 194 1.99 -11.33 -16.22
N PRO A 195 3.01 -10.45 -16.14
CA PRO A 195 2.88 -9.07 -16.62
C PRO A 195 2.58 -8.97 -18.12
N GLU A 196 3.23 -9.83 -18.92
CA GLU A 196 3.08 -9.89 -20.37
C GLU A 196 1.68 -10.37 -20.79
N ASP A 197 1.03 -11.22 -19.98
CA ASP A 197 -0.33 -11.73 -20.22
C ASP A 197 -1.43 -10.88 -19.57
N ASN A 198 -1.06 -9.83 -18.83
CA ASN A 198 -1.98 -9.04 -17.98
C ASN A 198 -2.83 -9.94 -17.05
N THR A 199 -2.19 -10.91 -16.39
CA THR A 199 -2.86 -11.99 -15.64
C THR A 199 -2.26 -12.16 -14.24
N ILE A 200 -3.12 -12.50 -13.26
CA ILE A 200 -2.76 -12.74 -11.86
C ILE A 200 -3.46 -14.03 -11.41
N TRP A 201 -2.70 -14.99 -10.87
CA TRP A 201 -3.23 -16.24 -10.31
C TRP A 201 -2.80 -16.37 -8.85
N SER A 202 -3.77 -16.54 -7.93
CA SER A 202 -3.52 -16.78 -6.52
C SER A 202 -4.27 -18.03 -6.03
N VAL A 203 -3.56 -18.96 -5.41
CA VAL A 203 -4.16 -20.20 -4.90
C VAL A 203 -3.59 -20.57 -3.54
N GLY A 204 -4.42 -21.12 -2.66
CA GLY A 204 -4.01 -21.62 -1.34
C GLY A 204 -3.89 -20.53 -0.27
N SER A 205 -4.56 -19.40 -0.44
CA SER A 205 -4.66 -18.32 0.56
C SER A 205 -6.09 -17.77 0.61
N GLY A 206 -6.49 -17.27 1.78
CA GLY A 206 -7.69 -16.50 2.09
C GLY A 206 -7.38 -15.11 2.69
N TYR A 207 -6.11 -14.68 2.77
CA TYR A 207 -5.70 -13.48 3.51
C TYR A 207 -5.28 -12.27 2.66
N GLY A 208 -5.90 -11.12 2.95
CA GLY A 208 -5.41 -9.78 2.60
C GLY A 208 -4.83 -9.62 1.19
N GLY A 209 -3.58 -9.15 1.11
CA GLY A 209 -2.93 -8.84 -0.17
C GLY A 209 -2.64 -10.04 -1.09
N ASN A 210 -2.84 -11.28 -0.61
CA ASN A 210 -2.74 -12.47 -1.47
C ASN A 210 -4.04 -12.68 -2.26
N VAL A 211 -5.18 -12.24 -1.72
CA VAL A 211 -6.52 -12.55 -2.27
C VAL A 211 -7.26 -11.33 -2.77
N LEU A 212 -6.93 -10.13 -2.31
CA LEU A 212 -7.46 -8.87 -2.84
C LEU A 212 -6.64 -8.46 -4.06
N LEU A 213 -6.89 -9.11 -5.19
CA LEU A 213 -6.02 -9.04 -6.37
C LEU A 213 -6.01 -7.66 -7.03
N GLY A 214 -7.04 -6.83 -6.78
CA GLY A 214 -7.03 -5.41 -7.13
C GLY A 214 -5.97 -4.60 -6.39
N LYS A 215 -5.60 -4.98 -5.15
CA LYS A 215 -4.69 -4.23 -4.27
C LYS A 215 -3.23 -4.31 -4.72
N LYS A 216 -2.39 -5.11 -4.07
CA LYS A 216 -0.93 -5.10 -4.37
C LYS A 216 -0.60 -5.82 -5.69
N CYS A 217 -1.38 -6.84 -6.06
CA CYS A 217 -1.13 -7.64 -7.25
C CYS A 217 -1.37 -6.85 -8.54
N LEU A 218 -2.56 -6.26 -8.70
CA LEU A 218 -2.83 -5.38 -9.83
C LEU A 218 -2.21 -4.01 -9.61
N ALA A 219 -2.59 -3.27 -8.55
CA ALA A 219 -2.30 -1.84 -8.47
C ALA A 219 -0.83 -1.47 -8.32
N LEU A 220 0.05 -2.41 -7.99
CA LEU A 220 1.50 -2.18 -8.00
C LEU A 220 2.23 -3.12 -8.97
N ARG A 221 2.11 -4.45 -8.85
CA ARG A 221 2.97 -5.35 -9.66
C ARG A 221 2.61 -5.34 -11.14
N ILE A 222 1.39 -5.69 -11.50
CA ILE A 222 0.96 -5.63 -12.91
C ILE A 222 0.95 -4.17 -13.38
N ALA A 223 0.46 -3.25 -12.55
CA ALA A 223 0.39 -1.84 -12.86
C ALA A 223 1.77 -1.23 -13.16
N SER A 224 2.84 -1.54 -12.41
CA SER A 224 4.16 -0.96 -12.67
C SER A 224 4.70 -1.38 -14.04
N TYR A 225 4.47 -2.63 -14.43
CA TYR A 225 4.81 -3.10 -15.78
C TYR A 225 3.98 -2.37 -16.85
N LEU A 226 2.66 -2.29 -16.69
CA LEU A 226 1.79 -1.53 -17.60
C LEU A 226 2.20 -0.06 -17.67
N ALA A 227 2.57 0.53 -16.53
CA ALA A 227 2.99 1.91 -16.38
C ALA A 227 4.27 2.21 -17.14
N ARG A 228 5.25 1.29 -17.12
CA ARG A 228 6.42 1.38 -17.98
C ARG A 228 6.06 1.38 -19.46
N HIS A 229 5.21 0.47 -19.90
CA HIS A 229 4.86 0.32 -21.31
C HIS A 229 3.97 1.44 -21.86
N GLU A 230 3.15 2.05 -21.00
CA GLU A 230 2.22 3.11 -21.38
C GLU A 230 2.70 4.51 -20.97
N GLY A 231 3.85 4.62 -20.30
CA GLY A 231 4.44 5.90 -19.91
C GLY A 231 3.73 6.60 -18.75
N TRP A 232 3.57 5.93 -17.62
CA TRP A 232 3.09 6.51 -16.35
C TRP A 232 3.75 5.82 -15.15
N LEU A 233 3.41 6.17 -13.91
CA LEU A 233 4.00 5.61 -12.68
C LEU A 233 2.93 4.95 -11.80
N ALA A 234 3.19 3.74 -11.33
CA ALA A 234 2.34 3.02 -10.37
C ALA A 234 3.12 2.81 -9.08
N GLU A 235 2.81 3.59 -8.05
CA GLU A 235 3.70 3.79 -6.92
C GLU A 235 3.04 3.45 -5.58
N HIS A 236 3.87 2.93 -4.67
CA HIS A 236 3.47 2.64 -3.30
C HIS A 236 3.48 3.92 -2.44
N MET A 237 2.63 4.88 -2.81
CA MET A 237 2.57 6.21 -2.21
C MET A 237 1.20 6.52 -1.64
N LEU A 238 1.17 7.16 -0.48
CA LEU A 238 -0.01 7.94 -0.07
C LEU A 238 -0.17 9.15 -0.98
N ILE A 239 -1.37 9.72 -1.01
CA ILE A 239 -1.66 11.03 -1.58
C ILE A 239 -2.45 11.84 -0.53
N MET A 240 -1.94 13.01 -0.19
CA MET A 240 -2.59 13.95 0.72
C MET A 240 -2.55 15.38 0.16
N GLY A 241 -3.57 16.18 0.48
CA GLY A 241 -3.59 17.61 0.30
C GLY A 241 -3.36 18.31 1.63
N VAL A 242 -2.52 19.33 1.64
CA VAL A 242 -2.38 20.26 2.77
C VAL A 242 -2.97 21.59 2.33
N GLU A 243 -4.00 22.02 3.02
CA GLU A 243 -4.60 23.33 2.84
C GLU A 243 -3.98 24.32 3.82
N ASP A 244 -3.41 25.39 3.28
CA ASP A 244 -2.83 26.47 4.06
C ASP A 244 -3.88 27.53 4.48
N PRO A 245 -3.53 28.49 5.36
CA PRO A 245 -4.46 29.53 5.81
C PRO A 245 -5.02 30.43 4.70
N SER A 246 -4.42 30.45 3.51
CA SER A 246 -4.94 31.17 2.35
C SER A 246 -6.03 30.40 1.59
N GLY A 247 -6.27 29.15 1.96
CA GLY A 247 -7.20 28.24 1.29
C GLY A 247 -6.57 27.50 0.09
N ARG A 248 -5.26 27.64 -0.14
CA ARG A 248 -4.55 26.91 -1.19
C ARG A 248 -4.29 25.49 -0.72
N ILE A 249 -4.64 24.51 -1.57
CA ILE A 249 -4.34 23.10 -1.35
C ILE A 249 -3.14 22.69 -2.20
N THR A 250 -2.07 22.25 -1.54
CA THR A 250 -0.88 21.65 -2.17
C THR A 250 -0.95 20.14 -1.98
N TYR A 251 -0.82 19.34 -3.04
CA TYR A 251 -0.87 17.87 -2.92
C TYR A 251 0.51 17.24 -2.96
N ILE A 252 0.68 16.24 -2.10
CA ILE A 252 1.94 15.56 -1.80
C ILE A 252 1.72 14.06 -1.97
N ALA A 253 2.64 13.40 -2.68
CA ALA A 253 2.73 11.95 -2.73
C ALA A 253 3.86 11.46 -1.82
N GLY A 254 3.64 10.39 -1.03
CA GLY A 254 4.60 9.93 -0.02
C GLY A 254 4.86 8.43 -0.03
N ALA A 255 6.08 8.01 -0.37
CA ALA A 255 6.54 6.63 -0.33
C ALA A 255 7.29 6.32 0.98
N PHE A 256 6.73 5.36 1.71
CA PHE A 256 7.23 4.88 3.00
C PHE A 256 7.08 3.36 3.05
N PRO A 257 8.09 2.61 3.51
CA PRO A 257 7.94 1.19 3.80
C PRO A 257 6.85 0.92 4.84
N SER A 258 6.47 -0.36 4.99
CA SER A 258 5.51 -0.76 6.02
C SER A 258 5.97 -0.33 7.41
N ALA A 259 5.03 0.08 8.27
CA ALA A 259 5.27 0.56 9.64
C ALA A 259 6.15 1.83 9.76
N CYS A 260 6.24 2.64 8.69
CA CYS A 260 6.90 3.96 8.69
C CYS A 260 5.92 5.15 8.70
N GLY A 261 4.65 4.94 9.10
CA GLY A 261 3.68 6.02 9.34
C GLY A 261 2.87 6.52 8.14
N LYS A 262 2.84 5.77 7.02
CA LYS A 262 2.12 6.14 5.79
C LYS A 262 0.64 6.53 6.05
N THR A 263 -0.12 5.69 6.74
CA THR A 263 -1.54 5.95 7.06
C THR A 263 -1.71 7.12 8.02
N ASN A 264 -0.86 7.26 9.05
CA ASN A 264 -0.90 8.40 9.96
C ASN A 264 -0.62 9.72 9.24
N LEU A 265 0.29 9.73 8.25
CA LEU A 265 0.60 10.91 7.46
C LEU A 265 -0.53 11.27 6.49
N ALA A 266 -1.11 10.27 5.81
CA ALA A 266 -2.23 10.47 4.88
C ALA A 266 -3.50 11.04 5.57
N MET A 267 -3.66 10.73 6.86
CA MET A 267 -4.77 11.16 7.71
C MET A 267 -4.30 12.08 8.84
N LEU A 268 -3.22 12.84 8.61
CA LEU A 268 -2.57 13.65 9.63
C LEU A 268 -3.57 14.57 10.35
N ILE A 269 -3.40 14.68 11.67
CA ILE A 269 -4.15 15.61 12.51
C ILE A 269 -3.22 16.79 12.78
N PRO A 270 -3.54 18.01 12.30
CA PRO A 270 -2.72 19.18 12.58
C PRO A 270 -2.55 19.39 14.09
N PRO A 271 -1.34 19.75 14.57
CA PRO A 271 -1.15 20.15 15.95
C PRO A 271 -1.93 21.44 16.20
N GLU A 272 -2.34 21.67 17.45
CA GLU A 272 -3.31 22.72 17.78
C GLU A 272 -2.83 24.11 17.34
N SER A 273 -1.51 24.39 17.44
CA SER A 273 -0.91 25.65 16.98
C SER A 273 -1.10 25.88 15.47
N MET A 274 -0.94 24.85 14.64
CA MET A 274 -1.12 24.96 13.18
C MET A 274 -2.59 24.94 12.79
N LYS A 275 -3.41 24.19 13.53
CA LYS A 275 -4.86 24.21 13.35
C LYS A 275 -5.45 25.60 13.60
N HIS A 276 -4.99 26.30 14.66
CA HIS A 276 -5.39 27.68 14.93
C HIS A 276 -4.97 28.67 13.83
N LYS A 277 -3.87 28.39 13.13
CA LYS A 277 -3.48 29.18 11.94
C LYS A 277 -4.42 28.96 10.74
N GLY A 278 -5.19 27.87 10.73
CA GLY A 278 -6.13 27.53 9.65
C GLY A 278 -5.70 26.36 8.77
N TYR A 279 -4.64 25.63 9.12
CA TYR A 279 -4.20 24.46 8.34
C TYR A 279 -5.22 23.31 8.39
N ARG A 280 -5.48 22.70 7.24
CA ARG A 280 -6.36 21.51 7.10
C ARG A 280 -5.72 20.42 6.25
N ILE A 281 -6.11 19.18 6.48
CA ILE A 281 -5.60 17.99 5.78
C ILE A 281 -6.71 17.35 4.97
N TRP A 282 -6.39 16.94 3.74
CA TRP A 282 -7.27 16.28 2.80
C TRP A 282 -6.69 14.94 2.35
N THR A 283 -7.28 13.83 2.76
CA THR A 283 -6.86 12.47 2.42
C THR A 283 -7.40 12.08 1.04
N VAL A 284 -6.50 11.75 0.10
CA VAL A 284 -6.87 11.19 -1.21
C VAL A 284 -6.67 9.67 -1.23
N GLY A 285 -5.58 9.18 -0.63
CA GLY A 285 -5.29 7.76 -0.47
C GLY A 285 -4.10 7.55 0.46
N ASP A 286 -4.01 6.39 1.10
CA ASP A 286 -2.97 6.11 2.09
C ASP A 286 -1.96 5.04 1.66
N ASP A 287 -2.07 4.49 0.45
CA ASP A 287 -1.30 3.30 0.07
C ASP A 287 -0.75 3.32 -1.36
N ILE A 288 -1.57 3.65 -2.36
CA ILE A 288 -1.21 3.54 -3.78
C ILE A 288 -1.50 4.86 -4.51
N ALA A 289 -0.58 5.27 -5.38
CA ALA A 289 -0.73 6.40 -6.28
C ALA A 289 -0.46 5.97 -7.73
N TRP A 290 -1.38 6.28 -8.64
CA TRP A 290 -1.14 6.17 -10.07
C TRP A 290 -0.97 7.55 -10.67
N MET A 291 0.22 7.81 -11.22
CA MET A 291 0.63 9.15 -11.61
C MET A 291 0.95 9.23 -13.10
N ARG A 292 0.41 10.23 -13.81
CA ARG A 292 0.65 10.45 -15.24
C ARG A 292 1.04 11.89 -15.51
N VAL A 293 1.84 12.09 -16.54
CA VAL A 293 2.01 13.44 -17.10
C VAL A 293 0.75 13.76 -17.90
N ASP A 294 0.04 14.81 -17.50
CA ASP A 294 -1.18 15.25 -18.19
C ASP A 294 -0.84 16.26 -19.31
N THR A 295 -1.85 16.75 -20.03
CA THR A 295 -1.68 17.64 -21.18
C THR A 295 -1.03 18.98 -20.84
N ASP A 296 -0.96 19.35 -19.57
CA ASP A 296 -0.28 20.56 -19.07
C ASP A 296 1.20 20.33 -18.71
N GLY A 297 1.75 19.14 -19.03
CA GLY A 297 3.15 18.80 -18.79
C GLY A 297 3.50 18.53 -17.33
N ARG A 298 2.52 18.47 -16.43
CA ARG A 298 2.71 18.24 -14.99
C ARG A 298 2.28 16.83 -14.57
N LEU A 299 2.73 16.40 -13.40
CA LEU A 299 2.41 15.08 -12.86
C LEU A 299 1.11 15.12 -12.04
N TRP A 300 0.11 14.38 -12.48
CA TRP A 300 -1.19 14.24 -11.82
C TRP A 300 -1.34 12.84 -11.26
N ALA A 301 -2.04 12.69 -10.13
CA ALA A 301 -2.18 11.42 -9.43
C ALA A 301 -3.63 11.10 -9.06
N ILE A 302 -4.01 9.83 -9.19
CA ILE A 302 -5.23 9.28 -8.59
C ILE A 302 -4.88 8.25 -7.51
N ASN A 303 -5.76 8.11 -6.52
CA ASN A 303 -5.84 6.90 -5.71
C ASN A 303 -6.68 5.85 -6.47
N PRO A 304 -6.11 4.70 -6.86
CA PRO A 304 -6.89 3.67 -7.54
C PRO A 304 -7.87 2.93 -6.61
N GLU A 305 -7.69 2.97 -5.30
CA GLU A 305 -8.52 2.27 -4.30
C GLU A 305 -9.74 3.11 -3.85
N THR A 306 -10.72 2.46 -3.21
CA THR A 306 -11.90 3.10 -2.56
C THR A 306 -12.06 2.73 -1.09
N GLY A 307 -11.06 2.08 -0.51
CA GLY A 307 -11.11 1.66 0.88
C GLY A 307 -9.73 1.68 1.51
N PHE A 308 -9.72 1.67 2.84
CA PHE A 308 -8.52 1.48 3.63
C PHE A 308 -8.42 0.03 4.07
N PHE A 309 -7.25 -0.57 3.89
CA PHE A 309 -6.90 -1.90 4.40
C PHE A 309 -5.80 -1.78 5.47
N GLY A 310 -6.15 -1.11 6.57
CA GLY A 310 -5.21 -0.68 7.60
C GLY A 310 -4.84 -1.77 8.59
N VAL A 311 -3.66 -1.67 9.21
CA VAL A 311 -3.26 -2.49 10.36
C VAL A 311 -4.01 -1.99 11.59
N ALA A 312 -4.70 -2.88 12.31
CA ALA A 312 -5.45 -2.51 13.50
C ALA A 312 -4.55 -2.15 14.71
N PRO A 313 -3.63 -3.04 15.16
CA PRO A 313 -2.80 -2.79 16.34
C PRO A 313 -2.05 -1.45 16.31
N GLY A 314 -2.10 -0.72 17.42
CA GLY A 314 -1.54 0.63 17.57
C GLY A 314 -2.41 1.78 17.03
N THR A 315 -3.51 1.49 16.32
CA THR A 315 -4.50 2.51 15.93
C THR A 315 -5.38 2.86 17.13
N ASN A 316 -5.42 4.13 17.51
CA ASN A 316 -6.22 4.67 18.61
C ASN A 316 -6.46 6.18 18.42
N TYR A 317 -7.26 6.81 19.27
CA TYR A 317 -7.57 8.23 19.17
C TYR A 317 -6.37 9.16 19.35
N LYS A 318 -5.36 8.72 20.10
CA LYS A 318 -4.11 9.49 20.30
C LYS A 318 -3.23 9.48 19.05
N THR A 319 -3.13 8.35 18.35
CA THR A 319 -2.24 8.17 17.19
C THR A 319 -2.91 8.51 15.86
N ASN A 320 -4.20 8.18 15.70
CA ASN A 320 -4.97 8.41 14.48
C ASN A 320 -6.49 8.42 14.73
N ARG A 321 -6.99 9.55 15.25
CA ARG A 321 -8.44 9.80 15.40
C ARG A 321 -9.22 9.64 14.10
N ASN A 322 -8.69 10.11 12.97
CA ASN A 322 -9.37 9.99 11.69
C ASN A 322 -9.62 8.52 11.30
N ALA A 323 -8.64 7.64 11.49
CA ALA A 323 -8.83 6.20 11.30
C ALA A 323 -9.88 5.62 12.26
N MET A 324 -9.83 5.98 13.55
CA MET A 324 -10.82 5.52 14.54
C MET A 324 -12.25 5.95 14.20
N GLU A 325 -12.45 7.17 13.70
CA GLU A 325 -13.76 7.64 13.21
C GLU A 325 -14.21 6.89 11.94
N THR A 326 -13.27 6.57 11.06
CA THR A 326 -13.55 5.90 9.78
C THR A 326 -14.05 4.46 9.99
N ILE A 327 -13.53 3.73 10.98
CA ILE A 327 -13.78 2.29 11.17
C ILE A 327 -15.04 1.96 11.98
N LYS A 328 -15.80 2.96 12.46
CA LYS A 328 -16.94 2.76 13.37
C LYS A 328 -18.12 2.00 12.77
N LYS A 329 -18.24 2.00 11.44
CA LYS A 329 -19.36 1.38 10.73
C LYS A 329 -18.91 0.76 9.40
N ASN A 330 -19.71 -0.16 8.85
CA ASN A 330 -19.48 -0.80 7.54
C ASN A 330 -18.05 -1.34 7.35
N THR A 331 -17.44 -1.85 8.43
CA THR A 331 -16.03 -2.24 8.45
C THR A 331 -15.91 -3.75 8.64
N ILE A 332 -15.01 -4.37 7.87
CA ILE A 332 -14.65 -5.77 8.03
C ILE A 332 -13.40 -5.83 8.91
N PHE A 333 -13.51 -6.37 10.11
CA PHE A 333 -12.36 -6.61 11.00
C PHE A 333 -11.84 -8.03 10.81
N THR A 334 -10.53 -8.19 10.66
CA THR A 334 -9.89 -9.48 10.43
C THR A 334 -8.81 -9.75 11.47
N ASN A 335 -8.92 -10.88 12.19
CA ASN A 335 -7.94 -11.36 13.17
C ASN A 335 -7.69 -10.41 14.37
N VAL A 336 -8.66 -9.57 14.71
CA VAL A 336 -8.66 -8.84 15.99
C VAL A 336 -9.19 -9.74 17.12
N LEU A 337 -9.09 -9.30 18.37
CA LEU A 337 -9.76 -9.97 19.48
C LEU A 337 -11.28 -9.79 19.33
N LEU A 338 -12.05 -10.86 19.59
CA LEU A 338 -13.51 -10.84 19.61
C LEU A 338 -14.01 -11.10 21.03
N THR A 339 -14.81 -10.20 21.58
CA THR A 339 -15.42 -10.36 22.91
C THR A 339 -16.72 -11.14 22.85
N LYS A 340 -17.21 -11.63 24.00
CA LYS A 340 -18.45 -12.42 24.10
C LYS A 340 -19.69 -11.63 23.66
N ASP A 341 -19.70 -10.33 23.90
CA ASP A 341 -20.74 -9.40 23.46
C ASP A 341 -20.55 -8.90 22.03
N LYS A 342 -19.79 -9.64 21.20
CA LYS A 342 -19.57 -9.36 19.78
C LYS A 342 -18.99 -7.96 19.51
N SER A 343 -18.12 -7.48 20.40
CA SER A 343 -17.27 -6.31 20.17
C SER A 343 -15.85 -6.75 19.81
N ILE A 344 -15.00 -5.79 19.45
CA ILE A 344 -13.62 -6.03 19.05
C ILE A 344 -12.63 -5.28 19.94
N TRP A 345 -11.38 -5.76 19.95
CA TRP A 345 -10.25 -5.08 20.60
C TRP A 345 -8.91 -5.48 19.93
N TRP A 346 -7.89 -4.66 20.09
CA TRP A 346 -6.51 -4.97 19.71
C TRP A 346 -5.51 -4.27 20.62
N GLU A 347 -4.26 -4.74 20.60
CA GLU A 347 -3.16 -4.14 21.36
C GLU A 347 -2.97 -2.67 21.00
N GLY A 348 -3.08 -1.81 22.02
CA GLY A 348 -2.95 -0.37 21.89
C GLY A 348 -4.21 0.36 21.44
N MET A 349 -5.36 -0.32 21.35
CA MET A 349 -6.67 0.34 21.23
C MET A 349 -6.98 1.16 22.49
N ASP A 350 -7.83 2.20 22.36
CA ASP A 350 -8.27 3.01 23.50
C ASP A 350 -9.05 2.18 24.54
N GLY A 351 -8.85 2.51 25.82
CA GLY A 351 -9.47 1.82 26.96
C GLY A 351 -8.64 0.66 27.52
N GLU A 352 -9.09 0.12 28.65
CA GLU A 352 -8.47 -1.06 29.26
C GLU A 352 -8.72 -2.32 28.40
N PRO A 353 -7.77 -3.28 28.37
CA PRO A 353 -8.00 -4.54 27.69
C PRO A 353 -9.22 -5.27 28.29
N PRO A 354 -10.03 -5.98 27.49
CA PRO A 354 -11.17 -6.72 28.00
C PRO A 354 -10.70 -7.81 28.97
N GLN A 355 -11.48 -8.08 30.02
CA GLN A 355 -11.15 -9.09 31.04
C GLN A 355 -11.00 -10.50 30.43
N GLU A 356 -11.81 -10.81 29.43
CA GLU A 356 -11.75 -12.04 28.66
C GLU A 356 -12.21 -11.82 27.21
N GLY A 357 -11.82 -12.73 26.32
CA GLY A 357 -12.26 -12.75 24.94
C GLY A 357 -11.74 -13.96 24.18
N ILE A 358 -11.94 -13.95 22.87
CA ILE A 358 -11.41 -14.93 21.94
C ILE A 358 -10.32 -14.24 21.11
N ASN A 359 -9.09 -14.72 21.21
CA ASN A 359 -8.00 -14.17 20.43
C ASN A 359 -8.15 -14.46 18.92
N TRP A 360 -7.23 -13.90 18.15
CA TRP A 360 -7.17 -14.07 16.71
C TRP A 360 -7.04 -15.53 16.23
N GLU A 361 -6.51 -16.44 17.05
CA GLU A 361 -6.45 -17.88 16.73
C GLU A 361 -7.76 -18.63 17.02
N GLY A 362 -8.75 -17.97 17.62
CA GLY A 362 -9.99 -18.60 18.07
C GLY A 362 -9.90 -19.26 19.45
N LYS A 363 -8.89 -18.92 20.26
CA LYS A 363 -8.68 -19.47 21.61
C LYS A 363 -9.11 -18.48 22.70
N PRO A 364 -9.54 -18.95 23.88
CA PRO A 364 -9.78 -18.09 25.03
C PRO A 364 -8.54 -17.26 25.38
N TRP A 365 -8.76 -15.99 25.71
CA TRP A 365 -7.72 -15.02 26.04
C TRP A 365 -8.14 -14.16 27.23
N ARG A 366 -7.17 -13.80 28.06
CA ARG A 366 -7.28 -12.80 29.13
C ARG A 366 -5.96 -12.02 29.24
N PRO A 367 -5.96 -10.80 29.80
CA PRO A 367 -4.74 -10.03 29.99
C PRO A 367 -3.66 -10.80 30.76
N GLY A 368 -2.41 -10.67 30.33
CA GLY A 368 -1.26 -11.31 30.99
C GLY A 368 -1.08 -12.80 30.72
N MET A 369 -1.87 -13.42 29.83
CA MET A 369 -1.61 -14.80 29.42
C MET A 369 -0.24 -14.96 28.75
N VAL A 370 0.44 -16.03 29.11
CA VAL A 370 1.70 -16.46 28.49
C VAL A 370 1.58 -17.87 27.92
N ASP A 371 2.30 -18.14 26.83
CA ASP A 371 2.37 -19.47 26.23
C ASP A 371 3.31 -20.40 27.04
N LYS A 372 3.44 -21.66 26.60
CA LYS A 372 4.33 -22.64 27.24
C LYS A 372 5.82 -22.24 27.23
N LYS A 373 6.20 -21.26 26.42
CA LYS A 373 7.56 -20.74 26.28
C LYS A 373 7.76 -19.42 27.03
N GLY A 374 6.75 -18.94 27.75
CA GLY A 374 6.79 -17.68 28.50
C GLY A 374 6.55 -16.44 27.64
N ASN A 375 6.15 -16.57 26.38
CA ASN A 375 5.83 -15.41 25.53
C ASN A 375 4.42 -14.92 25.83
N ILE A 376 4.22 -13.60 25.80
CA ILE A 376 2.88 -13.00 25.92
C ILE A 376 2.01 -13.50 24.76
N VAL A 377 0.84 -14.03 25.10
CA VAL A 377 -0.20 -14.38 24.12
C VAL A 377 -0.98 -13.11 23.79
N LEU A 378 -0.97 -12.71 22.52
CA LEU A 378 -1.69 -11.53 22.04
C LEU A 378 -3.17 -11.83 21.78
N GLY A 379 -4.01 -10.82 22.03
CA GLY A 379 -5.44 -10.83 21.72
C GLY A 379 -5.68 -10.67 20.22
N ALA A 380 -5.07 -9.66 19.58
CA ALA A 380 -5.12 -9.50 18.13
C ALA A 380 -3.82 -9.99 17.47
N HIS A 381 -3.92 -10.43 16.21
CA HIS A 381 -2.73 -10.72 15.43
C HIS A 381 -1.97 -9.40 15.15
N PRO A 382 -0.63 -9.34 15.22
CA PRO A 382 0.12 -8.10 14.94
C PRO A 382 -0.13 -7.50 13.55
N ASN A 383 -0.53 -8.32 12.59
CA ASN A 383 -0.90 -7.91 11.23
C ASN A 383 -2.42 -7.94 10.98
N SER A 384 -3.25 -8.00 12.03
CA SER A 384 -4.72 -7.91 11.93
C SER A 384 -5.15 -6.60 11.27
N ARG A 385 -6.32 -6.63 10.64
CA ARG A 385 -6.73 -5.60 9.68
C ARG A 385 -8.13 -5.09 9.95
N PHE A 386 -8.36 -3.85 9.56
CA PHE A 386 -9.69 -3.35 9.25
C PHE A 386 -9.76 -3.02 7.76
N THR A 387 -10.89 -3.35 7.14
CA THR A 387 -11.24 -2.93 5.78
C THR A 387 -12.44 -2.02 5.83
N THR A 388 -12.28 -0.74 5.49
CA THR A 388 -13.32 0.28 5.65
C THR A 388 -13.43 1.19 4.43
N PRO A 389 -14.63 1.65 4.03
CA PRO A 389 -14.80 2.57 2.91
C PRO A 389 -14.13 3.92 3.14
N ILE A 390 -13.40 4.42 2.14
CA ILE A 390 -12.72 5.72 2.23
C ILE A 390 -13.70 6.88 2.45
N SER A 391 -14.93 6.75 1.95
CA SER A 391 -16.02 7.72 2.10
C SER A 391 -16.43 7.99 3.55
N GLN A 392 -15.97 7.17 4.51
CA GLN A 392 -16.21 7.37 5.93
C GLN A 392 -15.10 8.20 6.61
N CYS A 393 -14.03 8.53 5.87
CA CYS A 393 -12.92 9.30 6.42
C CYS A 393 -13.32 10.77 6.62
N PRO A 394 -13.19 11.32 7.84
CA PRO A 394 -13.55 12.72 8.11
C PRO A 394 -12.77 13.73 7.26
N THR A 395 -11.57 13.38 6.82
CA THR A 395 -10.67 14.23 6.03
C THR A 395 -10.67 13.88 4.55
N ILE A 396 -11.63 13.10 4.04
CA ILE A 396 -11.65 12.71 2.62
C ILE A 396 -11.62 13.93 1.69
N SER A 397 -10.75 13.89 0.68
CA SER A 397 -10.71 14.89 -0.38
C SER A 397 -11.91 14.71 -1.33
N ASN A 398 -12.53 15.83 -1.70
CA ASN A 398 -13.57 15.86 -2.73
C ASN A 398 -13.05 15.50 -4.15
N ARG A 399 -11.73 15.38 -4.34
CA ARG A 399 -11.12 15.04 -5.63
C ARG A 399 -10.91 13.54 -5.87
N ILE A 400 -11.34 12.67 -4.95
CA ILE A 400 -11.11 11.22 -5.08
C ILE A 400 -11.77 10.59 -6.32
N GLU A 401 -12.92 11.12 -6.76
CA GLU A 401 -13.61 10.69 -7.99
C GLU A 401 -13.27 11.57 -9.21
N HIS A 402 -12.33 12.52 -9.07
CA HIS A 402 -11.97 13.39 -10.17
C HIS A 402 -11.25 12.61 -11.26
N HIS A 403 -11.71 12.72 -12.50
CA HIS A 403 -11.24 11.92 -13.62
C HIS A 403 -9.72 12.03 -13.90
N HIS A 404 -9.08 13.18 -13.63
CA HIS A 404 -7.62 13.36 -13.73
C HIS A 404 -6.91 13.38 -12.36
N GLY A 405 -7.63 13.20 -11.26
CA GLY A 405 -7.05 13.21 -9.92
C GLY A 405 -6.57 14.58 -9.45
N VAL A 406 -5.39 14.62 -8.84
CA VAL A 406 -4.79 15.81 -8.20
C VAL A 406 -3.38 16.09 -8.71
N LEU A 407 -3.02 17.36 -8.86
CA LEU A 407 -1.69 17.80 -9.26
C LEU A 407 -0.70 17.55 -8.12
N ILE A 408 0.40 16.84 -8.36
CA ILE A 408 1.44 16.58 -7.35
C ILE A 408 2.51 17.68 -7.41
N ASP A 409 2.70 18.38 -6.29
CA ASP A 409 3.72 19.44 -6.15
C ASP A 409 5.00 18.92 -5.48
N ALA A 410 4.88 17.88 -4.63
CA ALA A 410 5.99 17.26 -3.93
C ALA A 410 5.87 15.74 -3.88
N ILE A 411 7.00 15.06 -4.02
CA ILE A 411 7.16 13.63 -3.75
C ILE A 411 8.08 13.48 -2.53
N ILE A 412 7.66 12.69 -1.56
CA ILE A 412 8.42 12.41 -0.34
C ILE A 412 8.81 10.94 -0.31
N PHE A 413 10.10 10.66 -0.12
CA PHE A 413 10.60 9.36 0.30
C PHE A 413 10.91 9.39 1.80
N GLY A 414 10.70 8.28 2.50
CA GLY A 414 11.09 8.21 3.89
C GLY A 414 11.16 6.80 4.44
N GLY A 415 12.01 6.62 5.43
CA GLY A 415 12.24 5.34 6.10
C GLY A 415 12.62 5.54 7.56
N ARG A 416 12.53 4.46 8.35
CA ARG A 416 12.97 4.46 9.74
C ARG A 416 14.49 4.40 9.80
N ARG A 417 15.13 5.49 10.21
CA ARG A 417 16.58 5.61 10.34
C ARG A 417 16.92 6.23 11.70
N PRO A 418 17.39 5.44 12.68
CA PRO A 418 17.77 5.99 13.99
C PRO A 418 18.94 6.98 13.89
N HIS A 419 19.82 6.78 12.90
CA HIS A 419 21.03 7.58 12.69
C HIS A 419 21.23 7.96 11.21
N THR A 420 22.22 8.81 10.94
CA THR A 420 22.70 9.24 9.60
C THR A 420 21.79 10.23 8.87
N VAL A 421 20.50 9.92 8.74
CA VAL A 421 19.58 10.66 7.88
C VAL A 421 18.91 11.80 8.67
N PRO A 422 18.97 13.07 8.22
CA PRO A 422 18.32 14.17 8.91
C PRO A 422 16.79 14.12 8.77
N LEU A 423 16.10 14.94 9.57
CA LEU A 423 14.64 15.02 9.64
C LEU A 423 14.00 15.22 8.25
N VAL A 424 14.57 16.13 7.44
CA VAL A 424 14.11 16.41 6.09
C VAL A 424 15.23 17.00 5.23
N TYR A 425 15.25 16.66 3.95
CA TYR A 425 16.07 17.34 2.94
C TYR A 425 15.43 17.25 1.54
N GLU A 426 15.67 18.27 0.72
CA GLU A 426 15.23 18.38 -0.68
C GLU A 426 16.35 17.91 -1.62
N SER A 427 16.00 17.19 -2.70
CA SER A 427 16.95 16.82 -3.75
C SER A 427 17.41 18.03 -4.57
N PHE A 428 18.58 17.96 -5.21
CA PHE A 428 19.06 19.03 -6.10
C PHE A 428 18.21 19.21 -7.35
N ASP A 429 17.78 18.10 -7.92
CA ASP A 429 16.92 18.03 -9.10
C ASP A 429 16.17 16.69 -9.13
N TRP A 430 15.44 16.43 -10.21
CA TRP A 430 14.70 15.18 -10.40
C TRP A 430 15.61 13.95 -10.38
N LYS A 431 16.75 13.98 -11.07
CA LYS A 431 17.66 12.84 -11.20
C LYS A 431 18.29 12.49 -9.86
N HIS A 432 18.73 13.50 -9.11
CA HIS A 432 19.17 13.31 -7.72
C HIS A 432 18.02 12.78 -6.85
N GLY A 433 16.79 13.25 -7.06
CA GLY A 433 15.60 12.73 -6.37
C GLY A 433 15.31 11.26 -6.68
N VAL A 434 15.50 10.81 -7.93
CA VAL A 434 15.42 9.39 -8.30
C VAL A 434 16.51 8.59 -7.57
N PHE A 435 17.72 9.14 -7.43
CA PHE A 435 18.77 8.53 -6.61
C PHE A 435 18.36 8.41 -5.13
N LEU A 436 17.73 9.43 -4.54
CA LEU A 436 17.22 9.36 -3.16
C LEU A 436 16.18 8.25 -3.00
N GLY A 437 15.22 8.17 -3.92
CA GLY A 437 14.23 7.09 -3.91
C GLY A 437 14.85 5.72 -4.11
N ALA A 438 15.80 5.58 -5.04
CA ALA A 438 16.45 4.32 -5.39
C ALA A 438 17.33 3.77 -4.26
N THR A 439 17.84 4.67 -3.41
CA THR A 439 18.72 4.33 -2.29
C THR A 439 18.00 4.34 -0.96
N MET A 440 16.69 4.60 -0.93
CA MET A 440 15.92 4.65 0.31
C MET A 440 16.13 3.37 1.14
N ALA A 441 16.40 3.55 2.43
CA ALA A 441 16.61 2.48 3.37
C ALA A 441 15.77 2.68 4.63
N SER A 442 15.36 1.57 5.24
CA SER A 442 14.61 1.56 6.48
C SER A 442 15.05 0.39 7.33
N GLU A 443 15.09 0.60 8.63
CA GLU A 443 15.19 -0.47 9.62
C GLU A 443 14.01 -1.46 9.45
N ARG A 444 14.32 -2.76 9.48
CA ARG A 444 13.30 -3.82 9.40
C ARG A 444 12.41 -3.82 10.62
N THR A 445 11.10 -3.78 10.38
CA THR A 445 10.05 -3.89 11.40
C THR A 445 9.46 -5.30 11.46
N ALA A 446 8.67 -5.60 12.48
CA ALA A 446 7.98 -6.89 12.64
C ALA A 446 7.06 -7.28 11.45
N ALA A 447 6.67 -6.30 10.62
CA ALA A 447 5.80 -6.52 9.45
C ALA A 447 6.54 -7.02 8.20
N GLN A 448 7.89 -7.06 8.23
CA GLN A 448 8.73 -7.53 7.13
C GLN A 448 9.42 -8.85 7.51
N TYR A 449 9.56 -9.76 6.54
CA TYR A 449 10.27 -11.02 6.74
C TYR A 449 11.80 -10.77 6.89
N GLY A 450 12.41 -11.24 7.98
CA GLY A 450 13.85 -11.12 8.28
C GLY A 450 14.16 -10.79 9.74
N LYS A 451 15.45 -10.59 10.07
CA LYS A 451 15.90 -10.13 11.40
C LYS A 451 15.51 -8.67 11.65
N GLN A 452 14.91 -8.37 12.81
CA GLN A 452 14.58 -7.00 13.24
C GLN A 452 15.87 -6.19 13.51
N GLY A 453 15.84 -4.88 13.27
CA GLY A 453 16.97 -3.97 13.52
C GLY A 453 17.99 -3.84 12.38
N GLU A 454 17.92 -4.69 11.36
CA GLU A 454 18.79 -4.58 10.17
C GLU A 454 18.28 -3.49 9.22
N ILE A 455 19.19 -2.62 8.74
CA ILE A 455 18.86 -1.63 7.71
C ILE A 455 18.71 -2.35 6.37
N ARG A 456 17.53 -2.26 5.76
CA ARG A 456 17.21 -2.83 4.46
C ARG A 456 16.96 -1.71 3.46
N ARG A 457 17.58 -1.80 2.27
CA ARG A 457 17.21 -0.97 1.11
C ARG A 457 15.80 -1.33 0.65
N ASP A 458 14.94 -0.36 0.48
CA ASP A 458 13.59 -0.53 -0.05
C ASP A 458 13.31 0.57 -1.09
N PRO A 459 13.89 0.47 -2.29
CA PRO A 459 13.82 1.52 -3.31
C PRO A 459 12.38 1.96 -3.58
N MET A 460 12.08 3.25 -3.42
CA MET A 460 10.75 3.85 -3.58
C MET A 460 9.62 3.16 -2.77
N ALA A 461 9.95 2.39 -1.72
CA ALA A 461 9.05 1.49 -1.00
C ALA A 461 8.42 0.39 -1.89
N MET A 462 9.05 0.09 -3.03
CA MET A 462 8.55 -0.80 -4.08
C MET A 462 9.25 -2.16 -4.11
N LEU A 463 10.17 -2.46 -3.19
CA LEU A 463 10.97 -3.68 -3.25
C LEU A 463 10.15 -4.99 -3.38
N PRO A 464 9.05 -5.21 -2.63
CA PRO A 464 8.24 -6.42 -2.78
C PRO A 464 7.11 -6.28 -3.82
N PHE A 465 7.10 -5.18 -4.60
CA PHE A 465 5.95 -4.76 -5.41
C PHE A 465 6.30 -4.40 -6.86
N CYS A 466 7.56 -4.23 -7.22
CA CYS A 466 7.93 -3.95 -8.61
C CYS A 466 7.69 -5.20 -9.48
N GLY A 467 6.81 -5.10 -10.48
CA GLY A 467 6.46 -6.22 -11.35
C GLY A 467 7.45 -6.54 -12.46
N TYR A 468 8.64 -5.95 -12.46
CA TYR A 468 9.70 -6.16 -13.43
C TYR A 468 11.07 -5.79 -12.84
N ASN A 469 12.13 -5.84 -13.65
CA ASN A 469 13.48 -5.54 -13.23
C ASN A 469 13.62 -4.12 -12.66
N MET A 470 14.04 -4.03 -11.39
CA MET A 470 14.14 -2.76 -10.68
C MET A 470 15.15 -1.77 -11.29
N GLY A 471 16.21 -2.24 -11.97
CA GLY A 471 17.14 -1.38 -12.70
C GLY A 471 16.45 -0.66 -13.87
N MET A 472 15.60 -1.38 -14.61
CA MET A 472 14.74 -0.79 -15.65
C MET A 472 13.66 0.12 -15.05
N TYR A 473 13.22 -0.14 -13.82
CA TYR A 473 12.28 0.72 -13.11
C TYR A 473 12.92 2.05 -12.71
N PHE A 474 14.18 2.05 -12.26
CA PHE A 474 14.92 3.29 -12.05
C PHE A 474 15.10 4.08 -13.34
N GLN A 475 15.41 3.40 -14.45
CA GLN A 475 15.48 4.04 -15.76
C GLN A 475 14.15 4.70 -16.14
N HIS A 476 13.03 4.01 -15.90
CA HIS A 476 11.69 4.54 -16.17
C HIS A 476 11.39 5.82 -15.38
N TRP A 477 11.79 5.88 -14.10
CA TRP A 477 11.70 7.11 -13.30
C TRP A 477 12.52 8.28 -13.89
N LEU A 478 13.74 8.00 -14.38
CA LEU A 478 14.57 9.00 -15.06
C LEU A 478 13.92 9.49 -16.35
N ASP A 479 13.33 8.58 -17.14
CA ASP A 479 12.68 8.90 -18.40
C ASP A 479 11.36 9.68 -18.20
N MET A 480 10.61 9.38 -17.14
CA MET A 480 9.46 10.18 -16.73
C MET A 480 9.86 11.63 -16.40
N GLY A 481 11.03 11.82 -15.77
CA GLY A 481 11.64 13.12 -15.54
C GLY A 481 11.74 13.97 -16.81
N LYS A 482 12.20 13.36 -17.90
CA LYS A 482 12.40 14.01 -19.21
C LYS A 482 11.08 14.39 -19.90
N ARG A 483 9.96 13.81 -19.46
CA ARG A 483 8.62 14.05 -20.05
C ARG A 483 7.83 15.15 -19.35
N MET A 484 8.28 15.60 -18.18
CA MET A 484 7.61 16.66 -17.42
C MET A 484 8.23 18.02 -17.74
N GLU A 485 7.39 19.03 -17.95
CA GLU A 485 7.85 20.42 -18.05
C GLU A 485 8.18 21.00 -16.68
N LYS A 486 7.42 20.61 -15.65
CA LYS A 486 7.56 21.05 -14.27
C LYS A 486 7.45 19.84 -13.34
N PRO A 487 8.54 19.08 -13.15
CA PRO A 487 8.52 17.93 -12.26
C PRO A 487 8.28 18.39 -10.81
N PRO A 488 7.56 17.61 -9.99
CA PRO A 488 7.44 17.89 -8.56
C PRO A 488 8.82 17.83 -7.90
N LYS A 489 9.01 18.62 -6.83
CA LYS A 489 10.23 18.54 -6.03
C LYS A 489 10.24 17.23 -5.25
N ILE A 490 11.41 16.63 -5.10
CA ILE A 490 11.59 15.39 -4.37
C ILE A 490 12.27 15.69 -3.03
N PHE A 491 11.72 15.13 -1.96
CA PHE A 491 12.23 15.27 -0.61
C PHE A 491 12.46 13.89 -0.01
N HIS A 492 13.35 13.83 0.97
CA HIS A 492 13.49 12.68 1.84
C HIS A 492 13.28 13.11 3.29
N VAL A 493 12.52 12.33 4.06
CA VAL A 493 12.21 12.59 5.47
C VAL A 493 12.60 11.42 6.36
N ASN A 494 12.89 11.71 7.62
CA ASN A 494 13.14 10.72 8.66
C ASN A 494 12.53 11.17 10.00
N TRP A 495 11.37 10.61 10.33
CA TRP A 495 10.67 10.88 11.60
C TRP A 495 11.31 10.21 12.82
N PHE A 496 12.28 9.33 12.60
CA PHE A 496 12.67 8.30 13.55
C PHE A 496 14.11 8.42 14.04
N ARG A 497 14.75 9.57 13.81
CA ARG A 497 16.09 9.83 14.34
C ARG A 497 16.05 9.82 15.87
N THR A 498 17.02 9.14 16.50
CA THR A 498 17.11 9.02 17.95
C THR A 498 18.34 9.73 18.49
N ASP A 499 18.28 10.11 19.76
CA ASP A 499 19.44 10.55 20.53
C ASP A 499 20.35 9.35 20.90
N LYS A 500 21.38 9.63 21.72
CA LYS A 500 22.34 8.63 22.20
C LYS A 500 21.74 7.63 23.19
N ASP A 501 20.63 7.98 23.82
CA ASP A 501 19.90 7.15 24.78
C ASP A 501 18.78 6.33 24.10
N GLY A 502 18.59 6.51 22.78
CA GLY A 502 17.59 5.81 21.97
C GLY A 502 16.21 6.47 21.97
N ASN A 503 16.06 7.68 22.51
CA ASN A 503 14.79 8.41 22.47
C ASN A 503 14.61 9.10 21.13
N TYR A 504 13.38 9.14 20.60
CA TYR A 504 13.08 9.89 19.39
C TYR A 504 13.28 11.39 19.61
N LEU A 505 14.09 12.01 18.76
CA LEU A 505 14.32 13.46 18.78
C LEU A 505 13.12 14.23 18.25
N TRP A 506 12.42 13.66 17.27
CA TRP A 506 11.23 14.28 16.67
C TRP A 506 9.95 13.63 17.22
N PRO A 507 8.97 14.43 17.69
CA PRO A 507 7.73 13.90 18.27
C PRO A 507 6.81 13.20 17.25
N GLY A 508 6.96 13.48 15.96
CA GLY A 508 6.22 12.81 14.91
C GLY A 508 4.73 13.18 14.86
N PHE A 509 3.92 12.26 14.34
CA PHE A 509 2.45 12.39 14.25
C PHE A 509 2.01 13.74 13.64
N GLY A 510 1.19 14.51 14.37
CA GLY A 510 0.70 15.81 13.92
C GLY A 510 1.83 16.81 13.65
N GLU A 511 2.89 16.79 14.46
CA GLU A 511 4.00 17.73 14.33
C GLU A 511 4.72 17.61 12.98
N ASN A 512 4.60 16.46 12.29
CA ASN A 512 5.09 16.30 10.91
C ASN A 512 4.54 17.37 9.95
N LEU A 513 3.40 18.01 10.25
CA LEU A 513 2.87 19.12 9.46
C LEU A 513 3.82 20.31 9.39
N ARG A 514 4.67 20.54 10.40
CA ARG A 514 5.69 21.61 10.38
C ARG A 514 6.77 21.34 9.32
N VAL A 515 7.12 20.08 9.14
CA VAL A 515 8.04 19.65 8.08
C VAL A 515 7.36 19.74 6.72
N LEU A 516 6.06 19.38 6.63
CA LEU A 516 5.29 19.54 5.40
C LEU A 516 5.12 21.02 5.02
N GLU A 517 4.95 21.93 5.98
CA GLU A 517 4.90 23.38 5.75
C GLU A 517 6.20 23.86 5.10
N TRP A 518 7.36 23.43 5.62
CA TRP A 518 8.65 23.73 4.97
C TRP A 518 8.73 23.16 3.55
N ILE A 519 8.34 21.90 3.34
CA ILE A 519 8.30 21.27 2.01
C ILE A 519 7.44 22.08 1.03
N ILE A 520 6.24 22.49 1.45
CA ILE A 520 5.33 23.31 0.65
C ILE A 520 5.96 24.67 0.38
N GLY A 521 6.58 25.29 1.38
CA GLY A 521 7.31 26.55 1.22
C GLY A 521 8.47 26.43 0.23
N ARG A 522 9.17 25.30 0.17
CA ARG A 522 10.19 25.01 -0.85
C ARG A 522 9.58 24.91 -2.25
N CYS A 523 8.42 24.25 -2.39
CA CYS A 523 7.67 24.20 -3.66
C CYS A 523 7.19 25.57 -4.13
N LEU A 524 6.73 26.42 -3.21
CA LEU A 524 6.22 27.76 -3.47
C LEU A 524 7.32 28.84 -3.52
N LYS A 525 8.58 28.46 -3.25
CA LYS A 525 9.75 29.37 -3.17
C LYS A 525 9.62 30.44 -2.08
N THR A 526 8.99 30.08 -0.96
CA THR A 526 8.80 30.95 0.22
C THR A 526 9.62 30.52 1.45
N ALA A 527 10.30 29.37 1.40
CA ALA A 527 11.16 28.87 2.49
C ALA A 527 12.65 28.78 2.09
N GLY A 528 13.54 29.10 3.04
CA GLY A 528 14.99 28.98 2.90
C GLY A 528 15.49 27.54 3.06
N ALA A 529 16.79 27.36 2.77
CA ALA A 529 17.54 26.14 3.07
C ALA A 529 19.05 26.43 3.08
N ARG A 530 19.83 25.50 3.61
CA ARG A 530 21.30 25.42 3.43
C ARG A 530 21.66 24.26 2.50
N ILE A 531 22.70 24.46 1.70
CA ILE A 531 23.25 23.40 0.83
C ILE A 531 24.13 22.48 1.70
N THR A 532 24.01 21.17 1.49
CA THR A 532 24.83 20.13 2.13
C THR A 532 25.23 19.09 1.06
N PRO A 533 26.12 18.12 1.35
CA PRO A 533 26.50 17.09 0.39
C PRO A 533 25.35 16.19 -0.07
N ILE A 534 24.24 16.15 0.67
CA ILE A 534 23.11 15.26 0.41
C ILE A 534 21.87 15.97 -0.16
N GLY A 535 21.92 17.29 -0.33
CA GLY A 535 20.76 18.08 -0.76
C GLY A 535 20.61 19.39 0.02
N TYR A 536 19.41 19.98 -0.05
CA TYR A 536 19.06 21.17 0.72
C TYR A 536 18.40 20.78 2.04
N VAL A 537 18.96 21.20 3.16
CA VAL A 537 18.43 20.97 4.51
C VAL A 537 17.87 22.30 5.05
N PRO A 538 16.74 22.33 5.76
CA PRO A 538 16.28 23.56 6.42
C PRO A 538 17.33 24.09 7.39
N ARG A 539 17.33 25.39 7.62
CA ARG A 539 17.95 25.98 8.80
C ARG A 539 16.95 25.87 9.97
N PRO A 540 17.41 25.90 11.23
CA PRO A 540 16.49 25.89 12.38
C PRO A 540 15.38 26.94 12.29
N GLU A 541 15.69 28.14 11.78
CA GLU A 541 14.75 29.24 11.59
C GLU A 541 13.77 29.06 10.42
N ASP A 542 14.02 28.11 9.51
CA ASP A 542 13.12 27.81 8.38
C ASP A 542 11.95 26.89 8.80
N LEU A 543 11.95 26.36 10.04
CA LEU A 543 10.89 25.51 10.58
C LEU A 543 10.02 26.29 11.57
N ASP A 544 8.70 26.22 11.42
CA ASP A 544 7.79 26.71 12.46
C ASP A 544 7.80 25.76 13.66
N LEU A 545 8.56 26.12 14.69
CA LEU A 545 8.63 25.37 15.95
C LEU A 545 7.74 25.98 17.04
N THR A 546 6.82 26.89 16.69
CA THR A 546 5.95 27.56 17.66
C THR A 546 5.12 26.55 18.45
N GLY A 547 5.22 26.59 19.78
CA GLY A 547 4.52 25.69 20.68
C GLY A 547 5.16 24.31 20.83
N LEU A 548 6.34 24.07 20.24
CA LEU A 548 7.06 22.81 20.35
C LEU A 548 8.26 22.95 21.30
N SER A 549 8.27 22.15 22.37
CA SER A 549 9.38 22.12 23.33
C SER A 549 10.49 21.19 22.83
N LEU A 550 11.34 21.68 21.92
CA LEU A 550 12.58 21.02 21.52
C LEU A 550 13.77 21.88 21.93
N SER A 551 14.83 21.25 22.47
CA SER A 551 16.07 21.95 22.74
C SER A 551 16.75 22.34 21.42
N ARG A 552 17.59 23.38 21.47
CA ARG A 552 18.36 23.80 20.29
C ARG A 552 19.26 22.68 19.79
N GLU A 553 19.86 21.95 20.72
CA GLU A 553 20.75 20.80 20.43
C GLU A 553 19.98 19.68 19.73
N ALA A 554 18.73 19.41 20.13
CA ALA A 554 17.89 18.42 19.47
C ALA A 554 17.56 18.84 18.02
N ILE A 555 17.31 20.12 17.77
CA ILE A 555 17.05 20.65 16.42
C ILE A 555 18.31 20.58 15.56
N GLU A 556 19.45 21.00 16.10
CA GLU A 556 20.74 20.93 15.42
C GLU A 556 21.07 19.47 15.05
N GLU A 557 20.88 18.53 15.98
CA GLU A 557 21.05 17.10 15.74
C GLU A 557 20.07 16.58 14.68
N LEU A 558 18.78 16.93 14.75
CA LEU A 558 17.77 16.53 13.76
C LEU A 558 18.17 16.93 12.34
N LEU A 559 18.81 18.09 12.18
CA LEU A 559 19.21 18.67 10.89
C LEU A 559 20.68 18.41 10.55
N TYR A 560 21.43 17.69 11.40
CA TYR A 560 22.85 17.43 11.22
C TYR A 560 23.10 16.40 10.13
N VAL A 561 24.11 16.65 9.30
CA VAL A 561 24.60 15.77 8.23
C VAL A 561 26.00 15.32 8.60
N ASP A 562 26.11 14.09 9.12
CA ASP A 562 27.38 13.51 9.52
C ASP A 562 28.13 12.94 8.30
N LYS A 563 29.24 13.59 7.93
CA LYS A 563 30.08 13.21 6.79
C LYS A 563 30.59 11.76 6.88
N GLU A 564 31.05 11.32 8.04
CA GLU A 564 31.63 9.97 8.20
C GLU A 564 30.54 8.91 8.06
N ALA A 565 29.39 9.14 8.69
CA ALA A 565 28.24 8.25 8.57
C ALA A 565 27.74 8.17 7.11
N TRP A 566 27.75 9.28 6.37
CA TRP A 566 27.35 9.30 4.96
C TRP A 566 28.37 8.66 4.01
N LEU A 567 29.67 8.70 4.34
CA LEU A 567 30.68 7.95 3.60
C LEU A 567 30.48 6.44 3.74
N GLU A 568 30.10 5.96 4.92
CA GLU A 568 29.75 4.55 5.12
C GLU A 568 28.44 4.18 4.40
N GLU A 569 27.42 5.06 4.49
CA GLU A 569 26.17 4.90 3.75
C GLU A 569 26.42 4.79 2.23
N ALA A 570 27.36 5.57 1.67
CA ALA A 570 27.72 5.51 0.26
C ALA A 570 28.34 4.16 -0.14
N LYS A 571 29.12 3.52 0.73
CA LYS A 571 29.65 2.16 0.48
C LYS A 571 28.53 1.12 0.45
N GLU A 572 27.57 1.23 1.37
CA GLU A 572 26.41 0.35 1.39
C GLU A 572 25.48 0.56 0.18
N ILE A 573 25.34 1.80 -0.30
CA ILE A 573 24.67 2.09 -1.58
C ILE A 573 25.41 1.44 -2.74
N GLU A 574 26.75 1.55 -2.80
CA GLU A 574 27.55 0.94 -3.86
C GLU A 574 27.38 -0.58 -3.89
N LYS A 575 27.42 -1.23 -2.72
CA LYS A 575 27.19 -2.67 -2.57
C LYS A 575 25.79 -3.07 -3.05
N PHE A 576 24.77 -2.30 -2.69
CA PHE A 576 23.41 -2.53 -3.18
C PHE A 576 23.31 -2.38 -4.70
N PHE A 577 23.92 -1.34 -5.26
CA PHE A 577 23.94 -1.06 -6.69
C PHE A 577 24.63 -2.14 -7.52
N LYS A 578 25.66 -2.81 -6.98
CA LYS A 578 26.31 -3.97 -7.63
C LYS A 578 25.34 -5.12 -7.92
N THR A 579 24.24 -5.26 -7.16
CA THR A 579 23.24 -6.32 -7.39
C THR A 579 22.49 -6.22 -8.72
N PHE A 580 22.45 -5.02 -9.33
CA PHE A 580 21.79 -4.77 -10.61
C PHE A 580 22.72 -4.91 -11.83
N GLY A 581 24.04 -5.01 -11.61
CA GLY A 581 25.02 -5.19 -12.68
C GLY A 581 24.93 -4.14 -13.80
N SER A 582 24.73 -4.59 -15.03
CA SER A 582 24.58 -3.74 -16.22
C SER A 582 23.19 -3.11 -16.37
N ASP A 583 22.19 -3.57 -15.61
CA ASP A 583 20.84 -3.01 -15.67
C ASP A 583 20.69 -1.73 -14.81
N LEU A 584 21.69 -1.39 -13.99
CA LEU A 584 21.70 -0.14 -13.23
C LEU A 584 21.95 1.06 -14.15
N PRO A 585 21.06 2.08 -14.17
CA PRO A 585 21.28 3.30 -14.94
C PRO A 585 22.60 3.99 -14.61
N VAL A 586 23.28 4.50 -15.65
CA VAL A 586 24.55 5.21 -15.48
C VAL A 586 24.37 6.49 -14.67
N GLU A 587 23.22 7.14 -14.80
CA GLU A 587 22.85 8.33 -14.05
C GLU A 587 22.90 8.07 -12.53
N LEU A 588 22.42 6.92 -12.06
CA LEU A 588 22.46 6.59 -10.62
C LEU A 588 23.89 6.29 -10.13
N LYS A 589 24.74 5.69 -10.96
CA LYS A 589 26.17 5.53 -10.66
C LYS A 589 26.85 6.88 -10.53
N ASN A 590 26.50 7.83 -11.41
CA ASN A 590 27.03 9.18 -11.39
C ASN A 590 26.55 9.97 -10.16
N GLU A 591 25.28 9.83 -9.75
CA GLU A 591 24.78 10.46 -8.52
C GLU A 591 25.50 9.93 -7.27
N LEU A 592 25.78 8.61 -7.20
CA LEU A 592 26.58 8.03 -6.12
C LEU A 592 28.01 8.61 -6.08
N LYS A 593 28.66 8.70 -7.25
CA LYS A 593 29.99 9.31 -7.35
C LYS A 593 29.96 10.79 -6.93
N GLY A 594 28.93 11.51 -7.37
CA GLY A 594 28.73 12.91 -6.99
C GLY A 594 28.53 13.09 -5.48
N LEU A 595 27.80 12.19 -4.83
CA LEU A 595 27.68 12.17 -3.37
C LEU A 595 29.06 11.99 -2.71
N GLN A 596 29.84 11.00 -3.14
CA GLN A 596 31.18 10.74 -2.62
C GLN A 596 32.10 11.96 -2.80
N GLU A 597 32.10 12.60 -3.97
CA GLU A 597 32.91 13.79 -4.24
C GLU A 597 32.50 14.99 -3.37
N ARG A 598 31.20 15.21 -3.15
CA ARG A 598 30.71 16.29 -2.27
C ARG A 598 31.10 16.06 -0.81
N LEU A 599 31.02 14.82 -0.34
CA LEU A 599 31.45 14.43 1.01
C LEU A 599 32.96 14.60 1.22
N MET A 600 33.79 14.52 0.17
CA MET A 600 35.25 14.71 0.29
C MET A 600 35.70 16.17 0.26
N LYS A 601 34.88 17.10 -0.29
CA LYS A 601 35.24 18.52 -0.48
C LYS A 601 34.95 19.40 0.73
N GLU A 602 33.92 19.08 1.49
CA GLU A 602 33.67 19.63 2.84
C GLU A 602 34.54 18.90 3.86
#